data_AF-A0A8S3KAS2-F1
#
_entry.id   AF-A0A8S3KAS2-F1
#
_cell.length_a   1.000
_cell.length_b   1.000
_cell.length_c   1.000
_cell.angle_alpha   90.00
_cell.angle_beta   90.00
_cell.angle_gamma   90.00
#
_symmetry.space_group_name_H-M   'P 1'
#
loop_
_entity.id
_entity.type
_entity.pdbx_description
1 polymer ?
#
loop_
_entity_poly.entity_id
_entity_poly.type
_entity_poly.pdbx_seq_one_letter_code
_entity_poly.pdbx_strand_id
1 'polypeptide(L)'
;EAKSTEIDDEKLKAERKHAQRQRELLEKLTCGVTKQNVIENNICLGYPLLVKRNNYGKLQSETVLELISYDAYVAEIQKSGEDKLDYYEHLKFCSVTGKDYNHWLPIFINEAHFQKGQTIIQNSISVIYNGSA
;
A
#
# COMPACT_ATOMS: atom_id res chain seq x y z
N GLU A 1 15.49 35.35 33.64
CA GLU A 1 16.09 34.05 33.30
C GLU A 1 15.08 32.89 33.27
N ALA A 2 14.10 32.80 34.18
CA ALA A 2 13.10 31.72 34.15
C ALA A 2 12.27 31.57 32.85
N LYS A 3 12.02 32.68 32.13
CA LYS A 3 11.20 32.69 30.91
C LYS A 3 11.87 32.06 29.68
N SER A 4 13.21 32.01 29.61
CA SER A 4 13.90 31.36 28.48
C SER A 4 13.94 29.84 28.65
N THR A 5 14.13 29.37 29.89
CA THR A 5 14.17 27.95 30.23
C THR A 5 12.83 27.24 29.98
N GLU A 6 11.70 27.90 30.28
CA GLU A 6 10.37 27.35 30.01
C GLU A 6 10.05 27.22 28.50
N ILE A 7 10.48 28.20 27.70
CA ILE A 7 10.30 28.18 26.24
C ILE A 7 11.14 27.07 25.59
N ASP A 8 12.35 26.84 26.10
CA ASP A 8 13.23 25.78 25.61
C ASP A 8 12.69 24.38 25.96
N ASP A 9 12.09 24.21 27.15
CA ASP A 9 11.47 22.94 27.56
C ASP A 9 10.20 22.61 26.77
N GLU A 10 9.35 23.60 26.46
CA GLU A 10 8.18 23.40 25.61
C GLU A 10 8.56 23.04 24.17
N LYS A 11 9.56 23.72 23.63
CA LYS A 11 10.09 23.43 22.30
C LYS A 11 10.67 22.02 22.22
N LEU A 12 11.46 21.61 23.22
CA LEU A 12 12.03 20.26 23.30
C LEU A 12 10.93 19.17 23.41
N LYS A 13 9.86 19.43 24.15
CA LYS A 13 8.70 18.52 24.23
C LYS A 13 7.96 18.43 22.89
N ALA A 14 7.76 19.54 22.19
CA ALA A 14 7.12 19.56 20.89
C ALA A 14 7.93 18.78 19.84
N GLU A 15 9.25 18.97 19.81
CA GLU A 15 10.17 18.25 18.92
C GLU A 15 10.14 16.73 19.19
N ARG A 16 10.17 16.30 20.46
CA ARG A 16 10.05 14.88 20.82
C ARG A 16 8.72 14.28 20.37
N LYS A 17 7.61 14.99 20.59
CA LYS A 17 6.28 14.54 20.16
C LYS A 17 6.17 14.44 18.64
N HIS A 18 6.78 15.38 17.93
CA HIS A 18 6.85 15.35 16.47
C HIS A 18 7.65 14.15 15.97
N ALA A 19 8.85 13.92 16.51
CA ALA A 19 9.70 12.79 16.16
C ALA A 19 9.01 11.44 16.44
N GLN A 20 8.31 11.32 17.57
CA GLN A 20 7.53 10.12 17.88
C GLN A 20 6.43 9.88 16.84
N ARG A 21 5.66 10.92 16.48
CA ARG A 21 4.60 10.80 15.49
C ARG A 21 5.14 10.42 14.10
N GLN A 22 6.29 10.98 13.72
CA GLN A 22 6.95 10.60 12.46
C GLN A 22 7.33 9.12 12.46
N ARG A 23 7.90 8.62 13.56
CA ARG A 23 8.24 7.20 13.70
C ARG A 23 7.02 6.29 13.60
N GLU A 24 5.93 6.61 14.29
CA GLU A 24 4.69 5.84 14.20
C GLU A 24 4.10 5.82 12.78
N LEU A 25 4.22 6.94 12.05
CA LEU A 25 3.79 7.01 10.65
C LEU A 25 4.68 6.17 9.74
N LEU A 26 5.99 6.20 9.94
CA LEU A 26 6.93 5.37 9.18
C LEU A 26 6.61 3.88 9.37
N GLU A 27 6.44 3.43 10.62
CA GLU A 27 6.09 2.03 10.90
C GLU A 27 4.77 1.60 10.24
N LYS A 28 3.78 2.50 10.15
CA LYS A 28 2.47 2.23 9.54
C LYS A 28 2.42 2.38 8.02
N LEU A 29 3.28 3.21 7.43
CA LEU A 29 3.27 3.57 6.00
C LEU A 29 4.55 3.11 5.31
N THR A 30 4.97 1.89 5.62
CA THR A 30 6.12 1.20 5.03
C THR A 30 5.66 -0.02 4.25
N CYS A 31 6.25 -0.23 3.08
CA CYS A 31 6.08 -1.44 2.30
C CYS A 31 6.69 -2.64 3.04
N GLY A 32 5.91 -3.69 3.26
CA GLY A 32 6.36 -4.94 3.87
C GLY A 32 7.49 -5.60 3.09
N VAL A 33 7.51 -5.48 1.76
CA VAL A 33 8.47 -6.14 0.86
C VAL A 33 9.76 -5.33 0.74
N THR A 34 9.69 -4.11 0.21
CA THR A 34 10.89 -3.30 -0.09
C THR A 34 11.41 -2.51 1.10
N LYS A 35 10.65 -2.45 2.20
CA LYS A 35 10.93 -1.64 3.40
C LYS A 35 11.01 -0.13 3.14
N GLN A 36 10.60 0.33 1.96
CA GLN A 36 10.47 1.75 1.61
C GLN A 36 9.20 2.35 2.20
N ASN A 37 9.19 3.66 2.46
CA ASN A 37 8.06 4.38 3.03
C ASN A 37 7.67 5.61 2.20
N VAL A 38 6.44 6.09 2.39
CA VAL A 38 5.89 7.20 1.59
C VAL A 38 6.47 8.57 1.92
N ILE A 39 7.12 8.71 3.08
CA ILE A 39 7.73 9.97 3.52
C ILE A 39 9.07 10.18 2.78
N GLU A 40 9.85 9.13 2.64
CA GLU A 40 11.23 9.20 2.13
C GLU A 40 11.37 8.79 0.66
N ASN A 41 10.51 7.89 0.16
CA ASN A 41 10.75 7.23 -1.13
C ASN A 41 9.77 7.60 -2.25
N ASN A 42 8.78 8.46 -2.01
CA ASN A 42 7.76 8.83 -3.01
C ASN A 42 7.15 7.60 -3.74
N ILE A 43 6.78 6.58 -2.96
CA ILE A 43 6.19 5.34 -3.48
C ILE A 43 4.67 5.37 -3.42
N CYS A 44 4.01 4.52 -4.22
CA CYS A 44 2.58 4.27 -4.10
C CYS A 44 2.33 3.02 -3.24
N LEU A 45 1.61 3.16 -2.12
CA LEU A 45 1.24 2.04 -1.25
C LEU A 45 -0.20 1.57 -1.51
N GLY A 46 -0.43 0.29 -1.24
CA GLY A 46 -1.72 -0.34 -1.38
C GLY A 46 -1.81 -1.65 -0.64
N TYR A 47 -3.04 -2.15 -0.52
CA TYR A 47 -3.32 -3.45 0.04
C TYR A 47 -3.31 -4.53 -1.05
N PRO A 48 -2.60 -5.64 -0.82
CA PRO A 48 -2.78 -6.83 -1.63
C PRO A 48 -4.19 -7.39 -1.47
N LEU A 49 -4.77 -7.82 -2.58
CA LEU A 49 -6.10 -8.41 -2.62
C LEU A 49 -6.01 -9.82 -3.21
N LEU A 50 -6.74 -10.74 -2.59
CA LEU A 50 -7.10 -12.01 -3.22
C LEU A 50 -8.47 -11.86 -3.87
N VAL A 51 -8.49 -11.75 -5.18
CA VAL A 51 -9.70 -11.70 -6.01
C VAL A 51 -10.01 -13.11 -6.51
N LYS A 52 -11.20 -13.60 -6.20
CA LYS A 52 -11.68 -14.94 -6.58
C LYS A 52 -13.19 -14.93 -6.82
N ARG A 53 -13.68 -15.78 -7.72
CA ARG A 53 -15.12 -16.05 -7.82
C ARG A 53 -15.60 -16.92 -6.66
N ASN A 54 -16.77 -16.58 -6.14
CA ASN A 54 -17.51 -17.43 -5.22
C ASN A 54 -18.28 -18.53 -5.96
N ASN A 55 -18.97 -19.39 -5.21
CA ASN A 55 -19.77 -20.50 -5.75
C ASN A 55 -20.90 -20.07 -6.71
N TYR A 56 -21.24 -18.77 -6.75
CA TYR A 56 -22.25 -18.19 -7.65
C TYR A 56 -21.62 -17.46 -8.85
N GLY A 57 -20.31 -17.62 -9.07
CA GLY A 57 -19.58 -16.97 -10.16
C GLY A 57 -19.33 -15.47 -9.98
N LYS A 58 -19.70 -14.88 -8.82
CA LYS A 58 -19.46 -13.46 -8.53
C LYS A 58 -18.06 -13.25 -7.97
N LEU A 59 -17.38 -12.20 -8.44
CA LEU A 59 -16.08 -11.79 -7.91
C LEU A 59 -16.21 -11.34 -6.45
N GLN A 60 -15.30 -11.81 -5.61
CA GLN A 60 -15.09 -11.39 -4.24
C GLN A 60 -13.61 -11.09 -4.03
N SER A 61 -13.33 -10.01 -3.31
CA SER A 61 -11.98 -9.61 -2.94
C SER A 61 -11.78 -9.72 -1.44
N GLU A 62 -10.72 -10.42 -1.03
CA GLU A 62 -10.26 -10.49 0.36
C GLU A 62 -8.99 -9.66 0.52
N THR A 63 -8.96 -8.77 1.50
CA THR A 63 -7.83 -7.88 1.75
C THR A 63 -6.78 -8.56 2.63
N VAL A 64 -5.52 -8.52 2.21
CA VAL A 64 -4.38 -8.86 3.06
C VAL A 64 -4.01 -7.62 3.85
N LEU A 65 -4.04 -7.70 5.18
CA LEU A 65 -3.75 -6.58 6.09
C LEU A 65 -2.24 -6.30 6.21
N GLU A 66 -1.61 -6.02 5.08
CA GLU A 66 -0.24 -5.54 4.97
C GLU A 66 -0.16 -4.50 3.84
N LEU A 67 0.83 -3.59 3.88
CA LEU A 67 1.06 -2.64 2.80
C LEU A 67 2.17 -3.14 1.89
N ILE A 68 1.91 -3.16 0.59
CA ILE A 68 2.90 -3.44 -0.45
C ILE A 68 2.98 -2.22 -1.39
N SER A 69 4.18 -1.88 -1.87
CA SER A 69 4.35 -0.85 -2.89
C SER A 69 3.88 -1.35 -4.24
N TYR A 70 3.41 -0.43 -5.09
CA TYR A 70 3.03 -0.78 -6.46
C TYR A 70 4.19 -1.44 -7.22
N ASP A 71 5.42 -0.92 -7.05
CA ASP A 71 6.61 -1.48 -7.69
C ASP A 71 6.88 -2.94 -7.30
N ALA A 72 6.67 -3.28 -6.03
CA ALA A 72 6.81 -4.67 -5.57
C ALA A 72 5.74 -5.58 -6.20
N TYR A 73 4.50 -5.10 -6.32
CA TYR A 73 3.45 -5.82 -7.03
C TYR A 73 3.76 -6.02 -8.51
N VAL A 74 4.24 -4.98 -9.20
CA VAL A 74 4.63 -5.04 -10.62
C VAL A 74 5.82 -5.98 -10.81
N ALA A 75 6.80 -5.97 -9.91
CA ALA A 75 7.92 -6.90 -9.96
C ALA A 75 7.46 -8.37 -9.87
N GLU A 76 6.48 -8.68 -9.03
CA GLU A 76 5.87 -10.03 -8.99
C GLU A 76 5.15 -10.37 -10.30
N ILE A 77 4.42 -9.41 -10.90
CA ILE A 77 3.80 -9.61 -12.22
C ILE A 77 4.85 -9.95 -13.28
N GLN A 78 5.92 -9.17 -13.34
CA GLN A 78 6.99 -9.34 -14.34
C GLN A 78 7.70 -10.69 -14.22
N LYS A 79 7.83 -11.23 -13.00
CA LYS A 79 8.38 -12.58 -12.78
C LYS A 79 7.51 -13.70 -13.33
N SER A 80 6.20 -13.46 -13.48
CA SER A 80 5.24 -14.48 -13.90
C SER A 80 4.97 -14.53 -15.40
N GLY A 81 5.60 -13.66 -16.20
CA GLY A 81 5.49 -13.71 -17.66
C GLY A 81 4.11 -13.26 -18.21
N GLU A 82 3.80 -13.69 -19.44
CA GLU A 82 2.62 -13.24 -20.21
C GLU A 82 1.28 -13.79 -19.68
N ASP A 83 1.29 -14.83 -18.83
CA ASP A 83 0.11 -15.56 -18.36
C ASP A 83 -0.90 -14.71 -17.57
N LYS A 84 -0.56 -13.48 -17.19
CA LYS A 84 -1.37 -12.66 -16.27
C LYS A 84 -2.41 -11.76 -16.94
N LEU A 85 -2.25 -11.42 -18.23
CA LEU A 85 -3.12 -10.41 -18.85
C LEU A 85 -4.54 -10.92 -19.14
N ASP A 86 -4.71 -12.24 -19.26
CA ASP A 86 -6.01 -12.80 -19.65
C ASP A 86 -6.87 -13.25 -18.45
N TYR A 87 -6.28 -13.65 -17.30
CA TYR A 87 -7.03 -14.10 -16.13
C TYR A 87 -6.29 -13.90 -14.78
N TYR A 88 -6.68 -12.86 -14.03
CA TYR A 88 -6.15 -12.56 -12.69
C TYR A 88 -6.33 -13.69 -11.66
N GLU A 89 -7.27 -14.62 -11.87
CA GLU A 89 -7.59 -15.69 -10.92
C GLU A 89 -6.55 -16.83 -10.88
N HIS A 90 -5.76 -17.00 -11.94
CA HIS A 90 -4.86 -18.15 -12.08
C HIS A 90 -3.48 -17.94 -11.47
N LEU A 91 -3.07 -16.68 -11.28
CA LEU A 91 -1.76 -16.35 -10.74
C LEU A 91 -1.89 -15.84 -9.32
N LYS A 92 -1.23 -16.50 -8.37
CA LYS A 92 -1.16 -16.07 -6.99
C LYS A 92 0.28 -15.77 -6.59
N PHE A 93 0.44 -14.68 -5.87
CA PHE A 93 1.66 -14.28 -5.19
C PHE A 93 1.50 -14.49 -3.70
N CYS A 94 2.63 -14.64 -3.02
CA CYS A 94 2.67 -14.76 -1.56
C CYS A 94 3.10 -13.44 -0.94
N SER A 95 2.30 -12.96 0.01
CA SER A 95 2.56 -11.73 0.76
C SER A 95 3.64 -11.96 1.83
N VAL A 96 4.14 -10.90 2.46
CA VAL A 96 5.16 -11.02 3.53
C VAL A 96 4.61 -11.75 4.75
N THR A 97 3.31 -11.61 5.01
CA THR A 97 2.61 -12.36 6.06
C THR A 97 2.21 -13.78 5.66
N GLY A 98 2.62 -14.25 4.48
CA GLY A 98 2.35 -15.61 3.98
C GLY A 98 0.94 -15.81 3.43
N LYS A 99 0.21 -14.73 3.12
CA LYS A 99 -1.14 -14.80 2.55
C LYS A 99 -1.10 -14.68 1.03
N ASP A 100 -1.94 -15.45 0.36
CA ASP A 100 -2.08 -15.36 -1.09
C ASP A 100 -2.75 -14.04 -1.49
N TYR A 101 -2.29 -13.47 -2.60
CA TYR A 101 -2.94 -12.36 -3.28
C TYR A 101 -2.67 -12.45 -4.79
N ASN A 102 -3.50 -11.83 -5.61
CA ASN A 102 -3.33 -11.79 -7.07
C ASN A 102 -3.53 -10.39 -7.66
N HIS A 103 -4.10 -9.50 -6.86
CA HIS A 103 -4.37 -8.12 -7.22
C HIS A 103 -3.88 -7.15 -6.16
N TRP A 104 -3.89 -5.86 -6.49
CA TRP A 104 -3.39 -4.81 -5.62
C TRP A 104 -4.31 -3.59 -5.69
N LEU A 105 -4.66 -3.04 -4.53
CA LEU A 105 -5.53 -1.89 -4.39
C LEU A 105 -4.77 -0.72 -3.75
N PRO A 106 -4.51 0.37 -4.49
CA PRO A 106 -3.89 1.58 -3.93
C PRO A 106 -4.72 2.18 -2.79
N ILE A 107 -4.04 2.73 -1.78
CA ILE A 107 -4.68 3.46 -0.69
C ILE A 107 -4.58 4.97 -0.88
N PHE A 108 -5.62 5.68 -0.46
CA PHE A 108 -5.57 7.12 -0.32
C PHE A 108 -4.78 7.50 0.94
N ILE A 109 -3.72 8.28 0.78
CA ILE A 109 -2.90 8.79 1.89
C ILE A 109 -3.08 10.30 2.02
N ASN A 110 -2.85 11.02 0.92
CA ASN A 110 -3.09 12.44 0.78
C ASN A 110 -3.36 12.78 -0.70
N GLU A 111 -3.73 14.03 -0.97
CA GLU A 111 -4.07 14.49 -2.32
C GLU A 111 -2.90 14.34 -3.30
N ALA A 112 -1.68 14.73 -2.92
CA ALA A 112 -0.51 14.62 -3.78
C ALA A 112 -0.20 13.16 -4.16
N HIS A 113 -0.38 12.22 -3.24
CA HIS A 113 -0.23 10.79 -3.48
C HIS A 113 -1.36 10.25 -4.37
N PHE A 114 -2.60 10.69 -4.14
CA PHE A 114 -3.75 10.30 -4.94
C PHE A 114 -3.63 10.71 -6.40
N GLN A 115 -3.21 11.95 -6.66
CA GLN A 115 -3.00 12.46 -8.03
C GLN A 115 -1.99 11.61 -8.81
N LYS A 116 -0.92 11.14 -8.15
CA LYS A 116 0.07 10.25 -8.77
C LYS A 116 -0.46 8.85 -9.05
N GLY A 117 -1.36 8.35 -8.20
CA GLY A 117 -1.91 6.99 -8.28
C GLY A 117 -3.23 6.86 -9.02
N GLN A 118 -3.79 7.95 -9.56
CA GLN A 118 -5.18 7.99 -10.04
C GLN A 118 -5.48 6.94 -11.11
N THR A 119 -4.61 6.80 -12.12
CA THR A 119 -4.76 5.78 -13.17
C THR A 119 -4.69 4.36 -12.59
N ILE A 120 -3.78 4.13 -11.63
CA ILE A 120 -3.65 2.83 -10.99
C ILE A 120 -4.92 2.50 -10.19
N ILE A 121 -5.49 3.47 -9.48
CA ILE A 121 -6.75 3.31 -8.74
C ILE A 121 -7.89 2.91 -9.70
N GLN A 122 -8.03 3.62 -10.82
CA GLN A 122 -9.07 3.33 -11.81
C GLN A 122 -8.94 1.91 -12.38
N ASN A 123 -7.72 1.52 -12.77
CA ASN A 123 -7.45 0.17 -13.28
C ASN A 123 -7.74 -0.89 -12.21
N SER A 124 -7.30 -0.66 -10.97
CA SER A 124 -7.55 -1.60 -9.87
C SER A 124 -9.05 -1.79 -9.61
N ILE A 125 -9.85 -0.71 -9.66
CA ILE A 125 -11.30 -0.78 -9.51
C ILE A 125 -11.95 -1.53 -10.67
N SER A 126 -11.52 -1.29 -11.92
CA SER A 126 -12.01 -2.00 -13.11
C SER A 126 -11.88 -3.52 -12.94
N VAL A 127 -10.69 -3.98 -12.52
CA VAL A 127 -10.42 -5.41 -12.29
C VAL A 127 -11.29 -6.00 -11.18
N ILE A 128 -11.49 -5.28 -10.07
CA ILE A 128 -12.30 -5.76 -8.94
C ILE A 128 -13.77 -5.92 -9.32
N TYR A 129 -14.32 -5.00 -10.11
CA TYR A 129 -15.73 -5.01 -10.51
C TYR A 129 -16.03 -5.91 -11.70
N ASN A 130 -15.16 -5.91 -12.71
CA ASN A 130 -15.43 -6.53 -14.01
C ASN A 130 -14.59 -7.79 -14.28
N GLY A 131 -13.57 -8.06 -13.47
CA GLY A 131 -12.64 -9.18 -13.68
C GLY A 131 -11.72 -8.99 -14.88
N SER A 132 -11.69 -7.79 -15.45
CA SER A 132 -10.86 -7.38 -16.59
C SER A 132 -10.26 -6.01 -16.29
N ALA A 133 -9.03 -5.79 -16.73
CA ALA A 133 -8.37 -4.49 -16.66
C ALA A 133 -8.83 -3.60 -17.82
#